data_AF-A0A929K302-F1
#
_entry.id   AF-A0A929K302-F1
#
_cell.length_a   1.000
_cell.length_b   1.000
_cell.length_c   1.000
_cell.angle_alpha   90.00
_cell.angle_beta   90.00
_cell.angle_gamma   90.00
#
_symmetry.space_group_name_H-M   'P 1'
#
loop_
_entity.id
_entity.type
_entity.pdbx_description
1 polymer ?
#
loop_
_entity_poly.entity_id
_entity_poly.type
_entity_poly.pdbx_seq_one_letter_code
_entity_poly.pdbx_strand_id
1 'polypeptide(L)'
;MDEWIMDDRVILKKNPAYNWGTELSENRGPAKIDKLVIREMKEEATVFMELTSGGVDIAEGVPAIFLEKIKEDKNIGVVEVPSARLYYLAMNTQKEPYTDIKVREAICLA
;
A
#
# COMPACT_ATOMS: atom_id res chain seq x y z
N MET A 1 18.72 -6.26 6.33
CA MET A 1 17.69 -7.20 6.83
C MET A 1 18.24 -7.89 8.05
N ASP A 2 17.41 -8.08 9.08
CA ASP A 2 17.81 -8.75 10.32
C ASP A 2 17.18 -10.15 10.39
N GLU A 3 15.87 -10.25 10.16
CA GLU A 3 15.12 -11.51 10.18
C GLU A 3 13.96 -11.47 9.17
N TRP A 4 13.58 -12.64 8.66
CA TRP A 4 12.36 -12.82 7.87
C TRP A 4 11.66 -14.10 8.31
N ILE A 5 10.39 -13.95 8.66
CA ILE A 5 9.47 -15.04 9.00
C ILE A 5 8.42 -15.09 7.89
N MET A 6 8.41 -16.19 7.16
CA MET A 6 7.47 -16.41 6.04
C MET A 6 6.02 -16.26 6.52
N ASP A 7 5.21 -15.57 5.71
CA ASP A 7 3.78 -15.28 5.96
C ASP A 7 3.47 -14.54 7.29
N ASP A 8 4.46 -13.90 7.91
CA ASP A 8 4.27 -13.14 9.16
C ASP A 8 4.96 -11.77 9.12
N ARG A 9 6.29 -11.71 9.12
CA ARG A 9 7.00 -10.42 9.20
C ARG A 9 8.40 -10.40 8.63
N VAL A 10 8.82 -9.21 8.20
CA VAL A 10 10.20 -8.86 7.88
C VAL A 10 10.70 -7.87 8.93
N ILE A 11 11.86 -8.16 9.52
CA ILE A 11 12.54 -7.28 10.45
C ILE A 11 13.77 -6.68 9.79
N LEU A 12 13.81 -5.35 9.75
CA LEU A 12 14.94 -4.58 9.25
C LEU A 12 15.57 -3.80 10.40
N LYS A 13 16.91 -3.74 10.40
CA LYS A 13 17.69 -2.90 11.31
C LYS A 13 18.31 -1.73 10.57
N LYS A 14 18.51 -0.63 11.28
CA LYS A 14 19.25 0.54 10.80
C LYS A 14 20.60 0.12 10.22
N ASN A 15 20.90 0.64 9.03
CA ASN A 15 22.25 0.60 8.49
C ASN A 15 22.99 1.90 8.87
N PRO A 16 23.89 1.89 9.86
CA PRO A 16 24.60 3.09 10.30
C PRO A 16 25.58 3.63 9.25
N ALA A 17 25.97 2.81 8.26
CA ALA A 17 26.87 3.22 7.20
C ALA A 17 26.14 3.88 6.00
N TYR A 18 24.80 3.96 6.02
CA TYR A 18 24.04 4.56 4.93
C TYR A 18 24.32 6.06 4.84
N ASN A 19 25.05 6.48 3.81
CA ASN A 19 25.44 7.88 3.57
C ASN A 19 25.21 8.32 2.11
N TRP A 20 24.41 7.57 1.37
CA TRP A 20 24.21 7.73 -0.08
C TRP A 20 22.77 8.13 -0.45
N GLY A 21 22.06 8.83 0.44
CA GLY A 21 20.75 9.38 0.10
C GLY A 21 20.83 10.45 -0.99
N THR A 22 19.89 10.43 -1.92
CA THR A 22 19.87 11.34 -3.08
C THR A 22 19.40 12.74 -2.70
N GLU A 23 19.56 13.71 -3.61
CA GLU A 23 19.04 15.06 -3.37
C GLU A 23 17.51 15.11 -3.20
N LEU A 24 16.80 14.15 -3.79
CA LEU A 24 15.36 13.97 -3.68
C LEU A 24 14.92 13.42 -2.32
N SER A 25 15.84 12.90 -1.51
CA SER A 25 15.55 12.30 -0.22
C SER A 25 15.60 13.34 0.90
N GLU A 26 14.56 13.41 1.73
CA GLU A 26 14.56 14.25 2.94
C GLU A 26 15.60 13.76 3.96
N ASN A 27 15.67 12.44 4.19
CA ASN A 27 16.74 11.83 4.98
C ASN A 27 17.86 11.32 4.08
N ARG A 28 19.05 11.91 4.20
CA ARG A 28 20.22 11.56 3.36
C ARG A 28 21.25 10.67 4.06
N GLY A 29 21.11 10.47 5.37
CA GLY A 29 21.96 9.63 6.20
C GLY A 29 21.20 8.42 6.77
N PRO A 30 21.74 7.74 7.78
CA PRO A 30 21.11 6.57 8.38
C PRO A 30 19.66 6.85 8.82
N ALA A 31 18.83 5.80 8.84
CA ALA A 31 17.47 5.93 9.35
C ALA A 31 17.46 6.53 10.76
N LYS A 32 16.42 7.30 11.10
CA LYS A 32 16.25 7.81 12.47
C LYS A 32 15.82 6.71 13.43
N ILE A 33 15.01 5.75 12.95
CA ILE A 33 14.56 4.57 13.69
C ILE A 33 15.59 3.44 13.68
N ASP A 34 15.69 2.70 14.77
CA ASP A 34 16.63 1.57 14.91
C ASP A 34 16.13 0.28 14.25
N LYS A 35 14.82 0.08 14.24
CA LYS A 35 14.16 -1.13 13.77
C LYS A 35 12.88 -0.78 13.00
N LEU A 36 12.65 -1.49 11.90
CA LEU A 36 11.39 -1.48 11.15
C LEU A 36 10.87 -2.92 11.09
N VAL A 37 9.62 -3.11 11.50
CA VAL A 37 8.93 -4.40 11.42
C VAL A 37 7.79 -4.25 10.43
N ILE A 38 7.88 -4.98 9.32
CA ILE A 38 6.83 -5.03 8.31
C ILE A 38 6.06 -6.32 8.55
N ARG A 39 4.78 -6.21 8.94
CA ARG A 39 3.89 -7.35 9.18
C ARG A 39 2.99 -7.56 7.97
N GLU A 40 2.88 -8.80 7.51
CA GLU A 40 1.92 -9.17 6.48
C GLU A 40 0.61 -9.59 7.14
N MET A 41 -0.50 -9.01 6.70
CA MET A 41 -1.84 -9.32 7.22
C MET A 41 -2.77 -9.49 6.02
N LYS A 42 -3.44 -10.64 5.93
CA LYS A 42 -4.32 -10.96 4.79
C LYS A 42 -5.64 -10.19 4.82
N GLU A 43 -6.16 -9.95 6.02
CA GLU A 43 -7.47 -9.35 6.21
C GLU A 43 -7.33 -7.86 6.51
N GLU A 44 -7.88 -7.03 5.62
CA GLU A 44 -7.84 -5.57 5.75
C GLU A 44 -8.52 -5.07 7.04
N ALA A 45 -9.53 -5.79 7.54
CA ALA A 45 -10.17 -5.49 8.82
C ALA A 45 -9.22 -5.68 10.02
N THR A 46 -8.33 -6.68 9.96
CA THR A 46 -7.30 -6.90 10.98
C THR A 46 -6.30 -5.74 11.00
N VAL A 47 -5.90 -5.26 9.82
CA VAL A 47 -5.04 -4.08 9.69
C VAL A 47 -5.67 -2.85 10.34
N PHE A 48 -6.96 -2.60 10.11
CA PHE A 48 -7.68 -1.49 10.74
C PHE A 48 -7.71 -1.59 12.28
N MET A 49 -7.95 -2.79 12.83
CA MET A 49 -7.95 -3.00 14.28
C MET A 49 -6.56 -2.82 14.90
N GLU A 50 -5.51 -3.30 14.24
CA GLU A 50 -4.13 -3.14 14.68
C GLU A 50 -3.72 -1.66 14.68
N LEU A 51 -4.13 -0.90 13.66
CA LEU A 51 -3.88 0.54 13.61
C LEU A 51 -4.61 1.27 14.76
N THR A 52 -5.90 0.98 14.95
CA THR A 52 -6.73 1.66 15.96
C THR A 52 -6.31 1.29 17.39
N SER A 53 -5.78 0.08 17.61
CA SER A 53 -5.28 -0.36 18.91
C SER A 53 -3.83 0.05 19.20
N GLY A 54 -3.12 0.62 18.21
CA GLY A 54 -1.70 0.98 18.32
C GLY A 54 -0.74 -0.22 18.20
N GLY A 55 -1.21 -1.35 17.69
CA GLY A 55 -0.38 -2.52 17.38
C GLY A 55 0.50 -2.33 16.13
N VAL A 56 0.14 -1.38 15.26
CA VAL A 56 0.99 -0.86 14.18
C VAL A 56 0.97 0.66 14.14
N ASP A 57 2.10 1.25 13.76
CA ASP A 57 2.24 2.71 13.62
C ASP A 57 1.74 3.23 12.26
N ILE A 58 1.80 2.37 11.23
CA ILE A 58 1.45 2.69 9.84
C ILE A 58 0.69 1.51 9.25
N ALA A 59 -0.39 1.80 8.54
CA ALA A 59 -1.16 0.83 7.77
C ALA A 59 -1.30 1.28 6.31
N GLU A 60 -0.97 0.39 5.38
CA GLU A 60 -1.30 0.52 3.96
C GLU A 60 -2.49 -0.39 3.64
N GLY A 61 -3.42 0.05 2.79
CA GLY A 61 -4.53 -0.79 2.35
C GLY A 61 -5.67 -0.92 3.38
N VAL A 62 -5.97 0.15 4.12
CA VAL A 62 -7.16 0.16 4.97
C VAL A 62 -8.41 0.27 4.08
N PRO A 63 -9.47 -0.54 4.31
CA PRO A 63 -10.68 -0.53 3.49
C PRO A 63 -11.27 0.88 3.40
N ALA A 64 -11.68 1.29 2.20
CA ALA A 64 -12.30 2.60 2.00
C ALA A 64 -13.53 2.82 2.90
N ILE A 65 -14.24 1.75 3.25
CA ILE A 65 -15.39 1.78 4.16
C ILE A 65 -15.05 2.27 5.58
N PHE A 66 -13.78 2.17 5.99
CA PHE A 66 -13.32 2.63 7.30
C PHE A 66 -12.67 4.02 7.25
N LEU A 67 -12.46 4.61 6.07
CA LEU A 67 -11.79 5.91 5.94
C LEU A 67 -12.46 7.02 6.75
N GLU A 68 -13.79 7.12 6.69
CA GLU A 68 -14.52 8.14 7.46
C GLU A 68 -14.28 7.96 8.98
N LYS A 69 -14.34 6.72 9.45
CA LYS A 69 -14.07 6.40 10.87
C LYS A 69 -12.62 6.72 11.27
N ILE A 70 -11.64 6.50 10.38
CA ILE A 70 -10.24 6.83 10.64
C ILE A 70 -10.04 8.34 10.69
N LYS A 71 -10.68 9.09 9.78
CA LYS A 71 -10.63 10.55 9.74
C LYS A 71 -11.20 11.19 11.01
N GLU A 72 -12.13 10.52 11.68
CA GLU A 72 -12.68 10.95 12.97
C GLU A 72 -11.73 10.68 14.16
N ASP A 73 -10.80 9.73 14.06
CA ASP A 73 -9.86 9.41 15.13
C ASP A 73 -8.71 10.42 15.16
N LYS A 74 -8.63 11.19 16.26
CA LYS A 74 -7.62 12.24 16.45
C LYS A 74 -6.20 11.70 16.61
N ASN A 75 -6.03 10.42 16.86
CA ASN A 75 -4.73 9.78 17.03
C ASN A 75 -4.16 9.26 15.71
N ILE A 76 -4.95 9.22 14.63
CA ILE A 76 -4.56 8.65 13.36
C ILE A 76 -4.50 9.74 12.29
N GLY A 77 -3.35 9.88 11.65
CA GLY A 77 -3.20 10.73 10.46
C GLY A 77 -3.56 9.97 9.19
N VAL A 78 -4.28 10.61 8.27
CA VAL A 78 -4.54 10.07 6.93
C VAL A 78 -3.67 10.80 5.92
N VAL A 79 -2.89 10.04 5.15
CA VAL A 79 -2.08 10.55 4.04
C VAL A 79 -2.64 10.01 2.73
N GLU A 80 -3.20 10.90 1.91
CA GLU A 80 -3.70 10.56 0.58
C GLU A 80 -2.64 10.93 -0.46
N VAL A 81 -2.26 9.96 -1.30
CA VAL A 81 -1.32 10.16 -2.40
C VAL A 81 -1.96 9.74 -3.73
N PRO A 82 -1.75 10.48 -4.83
CA PRO A 82 -2.20 10.05 -6.14
C PRO A 82 -1.65 8.67 -6.50
N SER A 83 -2.54 7.74 -6.82
CA SER A 83 -2.13 6.41 -7.24
C SER A 83 -1.63 6.41 -8.68
N ALA A 84 -0.56 5.67 -8.95
CA ALA A 84 -0.14 5.34 -10.32
C ALA A 84 -0.93 4.14 -10.91
N ARG A 85 -1.91 3.60 -10.18
CA ARG A 85 -2.69 2.42 -10.59
C ARG A 85 -3.75 2.81 -11.63
N LEU A 86 -3.76 2.09 -12.75
CA LEU A 86 -4.79 2.18 -13.78
C LEU A 86 -5.82 1.06 -13.60
N TYR A 87 -7.07 1.42 -13.34
CA TYR A 87 -8.20 0.49 -13.38
C TYR A 87 -8.79 0.51 -14.80
N TYR A 88 -8.82 -0.65 -15.46
CA TYR A 88 -9.41 -0.78 -16.79
C TYR A 88 -9.95 -2.19 -17.00
N LEU A 89 -10.91 -2.33 -17.92
CA LEU A 89 -11.39 -3.63 -18.38
C LEU A 89 -10.54 -4.10 -19.56
N ALA A 90 -9.72 -5.12 -19.34
CA ALA A 90 -8.97 -5.75 -20.43
C ALA A 90 -9.89 -6.68 -21.24
N MET A 91 -10.11 -6.36 -22.51
CA MET A 91 -10.87 -7.19 -23.44
C MET A 91 -9.94 -8.05 -24.28
N ASN A 92 -10.21 -9.37 -24.37
CA ASN A 92 -9.41 -10.26 -25.21
C ASN A 92 -9.78 -10.06 -26.69
N THR A 93 -9.02 -9.23 -27.40
CA THR A 93 -9.26 -8.89 -28.81
C THR A 93 -9.10 -10.05 -29.79
N GLN A 94 -8.75 -11.25 -29.33
CA GLN A 94 -8.58 -12.46 -30.14
C GLN A 94 -9.73 -13.47 -29.94
N LYS A 95 -10.69 -13.19 -29.04
CA LYS A 95 -11.80 -14.10 -28.74
C LYS A 95 -13.15 -13.41 -28.96
N GLU A 96 -14.01 -14.02 -29.78
CA GLU A 96 -15.39 -13.58 -29.97
C GLU A 96 -16.12 -13.39 -28.61
N PRO A 97 -16.93 -12.33 -28.43
CA PRO A 97 -17.30 -11.31 -29.41
C PRO A 97 -16.35 -10.09 -29.46
N TYR A 98 -15.25 -10.11 -28.69
CA TYR A 98 -14.38 -8.95 -28.50
C TYR A 98 -13.41 -8.70 -29.67
N THR A 99 -13.43 -9.54 -30.70
CA THR A 99 -12.74 -9.33 -31.98
C THR A 99 -13.32 -8.11 -32.71
N ASP A 100 -14.65 -7.89 -32.63
CA ASP A 100 -15.32 -6.72 -33.21
C ASP A 100 -15.05 -5.46 -32.38
N ILE A 101 -14.49 -4.42 -33.01
CA ILE A 101 -14.24 -3.12 -32.38
C ILE A 101 -15.54 -2.46 -31.90
N LYS A 102 -16.66 -2.65 -32.61
CA LYS A 102 -17.96 -2.06 -32.23
C LYS A 102 -18.49 -2.64 -30.92
N VAL A 103 -18.23 -3.93 -30.67
CA VAL A 103 -18.57 -4.57 -29.40
C VAL A 103 -17.75 -3.95 -28.26
N ARG A 104 -16.45 -3.71 -28.50
CA ARG A 104 -15.58 -3.08 -27.49
C ARG A 104 -15.96 -1.62 -27.22
N GLU A 105 -16.26 -0.86 -28.28
CA GLU A 105 -16.75 0.53 -28.16
C GLU A 105 -18.08 0.59 -27.40
N ALA A 106 -19.02 -0.31 -27.71
CA ALA A 106 -20.30 -0.39 -27.01
C ALA A 106 -20.10 -0.68 -25.51
N ILE A 107 -19.18 -1.58 -25.14
CA ILE A 107 -18.87 -1.87 -23.73
C ILE A 107 -18.22 -0.68 -23.04
N CYS A 108 -17.32 0.04 -23.73
CA CYS A 108 -16.65 1.21 -23.14
C CYS A 108 -17.58 2.41 -22.93
N LEU A 109 -18.69 2.49 -23.67
CA LEU A 109 -19.66 3.59 -23.61
C LEU A 109 -20.93 3.25 -22.81
N ALA A 110 -21.12 2.00 -22.41
CA ALA A 110 -22.24 1.53 -21.60
C ALA A 110 -22.05 1.83 -20.11
#